data_AF-A0A1I4UBS2-F1
#
_entry.id   AF-A0A1I4UBS2-F1
#
_cell.length_a   1.000
_cell.length_b   1.000
_cell.length_c   1.000
_cell.angle_alpha   90.00
_cell.angle_beta   90.00
_cell.angle_gamma   90.00
#
_symmetry.space_group_name_H-M   'P 1'
#
loop_
_entity.id
_entity.type
_entity.pdbx_description
1 polymer ?
#
loop_
_entity_poly.entity_id
_entity_poly.type
_entity_poly.pdbx_seq_one_letter_code
_entity_poly.pdbx_strand_id
1 'polypeptide(L)'
;MGRVSNAQKAGLDLLDQVAFNELVCFGAMTSREQRQLRTIIGRVTHLAESRYEGRQAELIKHLAYIFLGLMLTNTLDECRQAFPVNVPRPDMPQEQIDAAKEHIRTLQMATMLACVQSTSGFDASFALEIAESLRARFVGYSAVVRQDLAMRCFVAEFREASVKSYCWLIANRVLPVTKNSPDRINTDFDARFLVRIALICDLEMIRHFLMVQARQASPASAVLGHPELELSEATIGSLLYVQKTFNEASTLPSLRNRVPMISGQCPAEPSRVQQFFENWAKHKARLRMHPGTLGSWLGILGAVMVETQLAEERKKAQREEHARVPAIFNAVTNENTITALVKNRLSGYGLQINADTLYRKHAMLGKTLLRLVQAYCQNMRDVGVVYSAINDDPFYVAWFMHADKLTDVHGT
;
A
#
# COMPACT_ATOMS: atom_id res chain seq x y z
N MET A 1 8.50 -15.70 -23.65
CA MET A 1 7.57 -15.46 -22.52
C MET A 1 6.49 -14.49 -23.00
N GLY A 2 5.21 -14.77 -22.72
CA GLY A 2 4.12 -13.86 -23.13
C GLY A 2 4.27 -12.48 -22.49
N ARG A 3 4.08 -11.42 -23.28
CA ARG A 3 4.15 -10.03 -22.82
C ARG A 3 3.05 -9.79 -21.78
N VAL A 4 3.42 -9.37 -20.57
CA VAL A 4 2.46 -8.98 -19.52
C VAL A 4 1.62 -7.82 -20.04
N SER A 5 0.29 -7.93 -19.98
CA SER A 5 -0.63 -6.89 -20.44
C SER A 5 -0.56 -5.64 -19.54
N ASN A 6 -1.07 -4.51 -20.04
CA ASN A 6 -1.13 -3.29 -19.25
C ASN A 6 -1.97 -3.46 -17.97
N ALA A 7 -3.14 -4.11 -18.08
CA ALA A 7 -3.97 -4.44 -16.92
C ALA A 7 -3.21 -5.27 -15.89
N GLN A 8 -2.47 -6.28 -16.35
CA GLN A 8 -1.67 -7.14 -15.46
C GLN A 8 -0.59 -6.35 -14.74
N LYS A 9 0.10 -5.42 -15.41
CA LYS A 9 1.11 -4.56 -14.76
C LYS A 9 0.49 -3.73 -13.64
N ALA A 10 -0.61 -3.02 -13.92
CA ALA A 10 -1.29 -2.22 -12.91
C ALA A 10 -1.87 -3.06 -11.76
N GLY A 11 -2.40 -4.25 -12.06
CA GLY A 11 -2.83 -5.20 -11.03
C GLY A 11 -1.69 -5.66 -10.12
N LEU A 12 -0.49 -5.87 -10.68
CA LEU A 12 0.71 -6.18 -9.90
C LEU A 12 1.22 -4.98 -9.09
N ASP A 13 1.06 -3.75 -9.60
CA ASP A 13 1.41 -2.53 -8.86
C ASP A 13 0.53 -2.36 -7.61
N LEU A 14 -0.79 -2.58 -7.73
CA LEU A 14 -1.71 -2.60 -6.59
C LEU A 14 -1.34 -3.71 -5.60
N LEU A 15 -1.11 -4.93 -6.12
CA LEU A 15 -0.79 -6.08 -5.28
C LEU A 15 0.50 -5.86 -4.47
N ASP A 16 1.52 -5.30 -5.11
CA ASP A 16 2.78 -4.92 -4.46
C ASP A 16 2.54 -3.91 -3.33
N GLN A 17 1.72 -2.88 -3.58
CA GLN A 17 1.43 -1.85 -2.60
C GLN A 17 0.67 -2.40 -1.37
N VAL A 18 -0.29 -3.29 -1.58
CA VAL A 18 -1.03 -3.96 -0.49
C VAL A 18 -0.09 -4.89 0.29
N ALA A 19 0.69 -5.73 -0.41
CA ALA A 19 1.62 -6.67 0.23
C ALA A 19 2.74 -5.97 1.02
N PHE A 20 3.27 -4.86 0.50
CA PHE A 20 4.24 -4.02 1.20
C PHE A 20 3.66 -3.50 2.52
N ASN A 21 2.46 -2.91 2.48
CA ASN A 21 1.82 -2.38 3.68
C ASN A 21 1.43 -3.47 4.68
N GLU A 22 1.09 -4.68 4.21
CA GLU A 22 0.85 -5.84 5.06
C GLU A 22 2.14 -6.26 5.80
N LEU A 23 3.28 -6.33 5.10
CA LEU A 23 4.59 -6.57 5.72
C LEU A 23 4.98 -5.46 6.70
N VAL A 24 4.70 -4.20 6.39
CA VAL A 24 4.92 -3.09 7.34
C VAL A 24 4.11 -3.33 8.62
N CYS A 25 2.80 -3.56 8.51
CA CYS A 25 1.91 -3.66 9.67
C CYS A 25 2.20 -4.89 10.54
N PHE A 26 2.48 -6.04 9.93
CA PHE A 26 2.59 -7.31 10.65
C PHE A 26 4.02 -7.81 10.83
N GLY A 27 4.95 -7.43 9.95
CA GLY A 27 6.35 -7.86 9.97
C GLY A 27 7.35 -6.83 10.52
N ALA A 28 7.07 -5.53 10.46
CA ALA A 28 8.05 -4.48 10.82
C ALA A 28 7.59 -3.49 11.89
N MET A 29 6.29 -3.22 12.04
CA MET A 29 5.77 -2.37 13.12
C MET A 29 6.00 -3.00 14.50
N THR A 30 6.39 -2.17 15.44
CA THR A 30 6.47 -2.53 16.86
C THR A 30 5.08 -2.77 17.45
N SER A 31 5.02 -3.43 18.60
CA SER A 31 3.77 -3.61 19.36
C SER A 31 3.10 -2.28 19.73
N ARG A 32 3.87 -1.21 19.92
CA ARG A 32 3.34 0.14 20.18
C ARG A 32 2.65 0.71 18.94
N GLU A 33 3.29 0.61 17.78
CA GLU A 33 2.76 1.11 16.50
C GLU A 33 1.50 0.34 16.09
N GLN A 34 1.49 -0.98 16.26
CA GLN A 34 0.28 -1.79 16.03
C GLN A 34 -0.87 -1.43 16.99
N ARG A 35 -0.58 -1.03 18.23
CA ARG A 35 -1.61 -0.50 19.15
C ARG A 35 -2.12 0.88 18.71
N GLN A 36 -1.22 1.76 18.24
CA GLN A 36 -1.58 3.07 17.69
C GLN A 36 -2.52 2.91 16.49
N LEU A 37 -2.16 2.07 15.51
CA LEU A 37 -2.99 1.80 14.34
C LEU A 37 -4.37 1.23 14.72
N ARG A 38 -4.43 0.24 15.61
CA ARG A 38 -5.71 -0.29 16.13
C ARG A 38 -6.53 0.75 16.88
N THR A 39 -5.90 1.69 17.57
CA THR A 39 -6.61 2.79 18.25
C THR A 39 -7.26 3.73 17.24
N ILE A 40 -6.57 4.06 16.14
CA ILE A 40 -7.14 4.85 15.04
C ILE A 40 -8.35 4.13 14.46
N ILE A 41 -8.18 2.87 14.06
CA ILE A 41 -9.25 2.04 13.47
C ILE A 41 -10.46 1.98 14.40
N GLY A 42 -10.26 1.67 15.68
CA GLY A 42 -11.35 1.57 16.65
C GLY A 42 -12.11 2.89 16.85
N ARG A 43 -11.42 4.03 16.85
CA ARG A 43 -12.05 5.35 17.03
C ARG A 43 -12.81 5.80 15.79
N VAL A 44 -12.22 5.65 14.61
CA VAL A 44 -12.88 5.99 13.34
C VAL A 44 -14.08 5.07 13.11
N THR A 45 -13.93 3.77 13.35
CA THR A 45 -15.03 2.80 13.24
C THR A 45 -16.17 3.16 14.16
N HIS A 46 -15.89 3.42 15.44
CA HIS A 46 -16.91 3.79 16.42
C HIS A 46 -17.70 5.06 16.01
N LEU A 47 -17.03 6.10 15.52
CA LEU A 47 -17.69 7.33 15.10
C LEU A 47 -18.44 7.18 13.77
N ALA A 48 -17.92 6.38 12.82
CA ALA A 48 -18.60 6.14 11.56
C ALA A 48 -19.86 5.28 11.76
N GLU A 49 -19.74 4.21 12.54
CA GLU A 49 -20.82 3.23 12.77
C GLU A 49 -21.87 3.69 13.79
N SER A 50 -21.62 4.78 14.52
CA SER A 50 -22.67 5.40 15.35
C SER A 50 -23.71 6.15 14.52
N ARG A 51 -23.44 6.42 13.23
CA ARG A 51 -24.31 7.21 12.34
C ARG A 51 -24.64 6.52 11.02
N TYR A 52 -23.75 5.66 10.51
CA TYR A 52 -23.89 5.02 9.21
C TYR A 52 -23.64 3.52 9.30
N GLU A 53 -24.19 2.77 8.36
CA GLU A 53 -24.02 1.31 8.28
C GLU A 53 -23.57 0.87 6.88
N GLY A 54 -23.13 -0.38 6.77
CA GLY A 54 -22.79 -1.03 5.50
C GLY A 54 -21.83 -0.20 4.63
N ARG A 55 -22.18 -0.02 3.35
CA ARG A 55 -21.34 0.69 2.37
C ARG A 55 -21.05 2.15 2.77
N GLN A 56 -22.02 2.85 3.38
CA GLN A 56 -21.86 4.24 3.80
C GLN A 56 -20.83 4.35 4.92
N ALA A 57 -20.89 3.45 5.91
CA ALA A 57 -19.87 3.39 6.97
C ALA A 57 -18.46 3.18 6.39
N GLU A 58 -18.31 2.27 5.43
CA GLU A 58 -17.00 1.99 4.81
C GLU A 58 -16.44 3.18 4.01
N LEU A 59 -17.31 3.93 3.32
CA LEU A 59 -16.96 5.19 2.64
C LEU A 59 -16.46 6.25 3.63
N ILE A 60 -17.20 6.45 4.73
CA ILE A 60 -16.85 7.41 5.78
C ILE A 60 -15.51 7.03 6.42
N LYS A 61 -15.33 5.76 6.83
CA LYS A 61 -14.07 5.29 7.41
C LYS A 61 -12.90 5.53 6.46
N HIS A 62 -13.09 5.26 5.17
CA HIS A 62 -12.03 5.39 4.17
C HIS A 62 -11.56 6.83 4.03
N LEU A 63 -12.50 7.75 3.82
CA LEU A 63 -12.21 9.18 3.73
C LEU A 63 -11.65 9.73 5.04
N ALA A 64 -12.15 9.29 6.19
CA ALA A 64 -11.64 9.72 7.49
C ALA A 64 -10.17 9.31 7.67
N TYR A 65 -9.77 8.11 7.26
CA TYR A 65 -8.37 7.70 7.28
C TYR A 65 -7.49 8.54 6.35
N ILE A 66 -7.99 8.90 5.17
CA ILE A 66 -7.25 9.75 4.25
C ILE A 66 -7.09 11.17 4.82
N PHE A 67 -8.18 11.77 5.29
CA PHE A 67 -8.16 13.10 5.88
C PHE A 67 -7.26 13.13 7.12
N LEU A 68 -7.35 12.15 8.02
CA LEU A 68 -6.39 12.02 9.12
C LEU A 68 -4.95 11.93 8.60
N GLY A 69 -4.68 11.10 7.59
CA GLY A 69 -3.35 11.02 6.97
C GLY A 69 -2.83 12.37 6.48
N LEU A 70 -3.69 13.18 5.86
CA LEU A 70 -3.37 14.54 5.40
C LEU A 70 -3.20 15.55 6.54
N MET A 71 -4.03 15.47 7.57
CA MET A 71 -3.99 16.39 8.72
C MET A 71 -2.83 16.11 9.68
N LEU A 72 -2.27 14.91 9.61
CA LEU A 72 -1.17 14.42 10.45
C LEU A 72 0.20 14.48 9.74
N THR A 73 0.29 15.11 8.57
CA THR A 73 1.57 15.35 7.89
C THR A 73 2.41 16.36 8.64
N ASN A 74 3.73 16.24 8.55
CA ASN A 74 4.65 17.17 9.20
C ASN A 74 4.70 18.52 8.47
N THR A 75 5.07 19.56 9.22
CA THR A 75 5.31 20.90 8.65
C THR A 75 6.61 20.94 7.86
N LEU A 76 6.76 21.94 7.00
CA LEU A 76 8.00 22.14 6.23
C LEU A 76 9.22 22.34 7.15
N ASP A 77 9.06 23.05 8.27
CA ASP A 77 10.16 23.29 9.21
C ASP A 77 10.56 22.00 9.93
N GLU A 78 9.59 21.16 10.33
CA GLU A 78 9.87 19.82 10.88
C GLU A 78 10.61 18.94 9.86
N CYS A 79 10.18 18.96 8.59
CA CYS A 79 10.89 18.24 7.53
C CYS A 79 12.33 18.76 7.35
N ARG A 80 12.57 20.07 7.40
CA ARG A 80 13.93 20.63 7.24
C ARG A 80 14.83 20.37 8.44
N GLN A 81 14.27 20.30 9.64
CA GLN A 81 15.02 19.87 10.82
C GLN A 81 15.44 18.41 10.69
N ALA A 82 14.56 17.57 10.14
CA ALA A 82 14.82 16.15 9.96
C ALA A 82 15.78 15.86 8.77
N PHE A 83 15.78 16.70 7.74
CA PHE A 83 16.66 16.60 6.59
C PHE A 83 17.54 17.85 6.48
N PRO A 84 18.84 17.78 6.81
CA PRO A 84 19.76 18.91 6.73
C PRO A 84 20.14 19.19 5.28
N VAL A 85 19.16 19.56 4.45
CA VAL A 85 19.34 19.98 3.06
C VAL A 85 19.29 21.51 3.06
N ASN A 86 20.33 22.14 2.51
CA ASN A 86 20.38 23.58 2.26
C ASN A 86 19.45 23.96 1.09
N VAL A 87 18.14 23.80 1.28
CA VAL A 87 17.14 24.40 0.40
C VAL A 87 16.95 25.84 0.88
N PRO A 88 17.10 26.88 0.05
CA PRO A 88 16.78 28.24 0.43
C PRO A 88 15.33 28.34 0.89
N ARG A 89 15.04 29.17 1.91
CA ARG A 89 13.62 29.52 2.18
C ARG A 89 13.08 30.23 0.94
N PRO A 90 11.86 29.90 0.47
CA PRO A 90 11.17 30.79 -0.45
C PRO A 90 11.22 32.21 0.14
N ASP A 91 11.53 33.20 -0.68
CA ASP A 91 11.55 34.61 -0.28
C ASP A 91 10.11 35.12 -0.12
N MET A 92 9.41 34.59 0.89
CA MET A 92 7.99 34.80 1.14
C MET A 92 7.74 34.79 2.66
N PRO A 93 6.79 35.60 3.17
CA PRO A 93 6.36 35.54 4.57
C PRO A 93 5.85 34.15 4.95
N GLN A 94 6.11 33.73 6.20
CA GLN A 94 5.67 32.43 6.72
C GLN A 94 4.15 32.24 6.61
N GLU A 95 3.37 33.29 6.83
CA GLU A 95 1.91 33.26 6.70
C GLU A 95 1.46 32.88 5.27
N GLN A 96 2.15 33.37 4.24
CA GLN A 96 1.84 33.01 2.85
C GLN A 96 2.21 31.55 2.55
N ILE A 97 3.33 31.07 3.11
CA ILE A 97 3.75 29.68 3.00
C ILE A 97 2.71 28.76 3.65
N ASP A 98 2.21 29.12 4.84
CA ASP A 98 1.24 28.32 5.57
C ASP A 98 -0.16 28.38 4.92
N ALA A 99 -0.57 29.55 4.40
CA ALA A 99 -1.79 29.67 3.60
C ALA A 99 -1.75 28.81 2.33
N ALA A 100 -0.62 28.77 1.62
CA ALA A 100 -0.45 27.92 0.44
C ALA A 100 -0.55 26.42 0.79
N LYS A 101 0.05 25.99 1.90
CA LYS A 101 -0.07 24.60 2.39
C LYS A 101 -1.50 24.25 2.74
N GLU A 102 -2.18 25.14 3.46
CA GLU A 102 -3.56 24.94 3.86
C GLU A 102 -4.49 24.87 2.64
N HIS A 103 -4.25 25.71 1.64
CA HIS A 103 -4.95 25.66 0.37
C HIS A 103 -4.75 24.31 -0.34
N ILE A 104 -3.51 23.81 -0.44
CA ILE A 104 -3.21 22.51 -1.06
C ILE A 104 -3.91 21.38 -0.30
N ARG A 105 -3.84 21.38 1.04
CA ARG A 105 -4.50 20.38 1.89
C ARG A 105 -6.01 20.41 1.71
N THR A 106 -6.61 21.58 1.70
CA THR A 106 -8.06 21.77 1.48
C THR A 106 -8.47 21.29 0.09
N LEU A 107 -7.70 21.64 -0.95
CA LEU A 107 -7.94 21.18 -2.31
C LEU A 107 -7.88 19.66 -2.44
N GLN A 108 -6.92 19.01 -1.78
CA GLN A 108 -6.83 17.54 -1.73
C GLN A 108 -8.08 16.92 -1.11
N MET A 109 -8.47 17.40 0.08
CA MET A 109 -9.65 16.87 0.80
C MET A 109 -10.94 17.10 -0.01
N ALA A 110 -11.11 18.29 -0.58
CA ALA A 110 -12.25 18.63 -1.41
C ALA A 110 -12.33 17.78 -2.68
N THR A 111 -11.20 17.55 -3.35
CA THR A 111 -11.13 16.70 -4.56
C THR A 111 -11.53 15.26 -4.23
N MET A 112 -11.00 14.69 -3.14
CA MET A 112 -11.35 13.34 -2.70
C MET A 112 -12.84 13.22 -2.38
N LEU A 113 -13.39 14.19 -1.64
CA LEU A 113 -14.81 14.21 -1.32
C LEU A 113 -15.68 14.31 -2.58
N ALA A 114 -15.34 15.21 -3.51
CA ALA A 114 -16.08 15.40 -4.76
C ALA A 114 -16.02 14.14 -5.64
N CYS A 115 -14.84 13.52 -5.79
CA CYS A 115 -14.69 12.28 -6.54
C CYS A 115 -15.55 11.16 -5.94
N VAL A 116 -15.45 10.91 -4.62
CA VAL A 116 -16.24 9.88 -3.95
C VAL A 116 -17.74 10.17 -4.01
N GLN A 117 -18.17 11.41 -3.81
CA GLN A 117 -19.58 11.78 -3.91
C GLN A 117 -20.11 11.58 -5.33
N SER A 118 -19.34 11.95 -6.36
CA SER A 118 -19.73 11.79 -7.76
C SER A 118 -19.89 10.33 -8.18
N THR A 119 -19.08 9.43 -7.62
CA THR A 119 -19.12 8.00 -7.96
C THR A 119 -20.09 7.21 -7.09
N SER A 120 -20.24 7.58 -5.81
CA SER A 120 -21.06 6.85 -4.86
C SER A 120 -22.49 7.40 -4.72
N GLY A 121 -22.73 8.65 -5.10
CA GLY A 121 -23.98 9.38 -4.87
C GLY A 121 -24.20 9.79 -3.40
N PHE A 122 -23.20 9.60 -2.54
CA PHE A 122 -23.31 9.79 -1.10
C PHE A 122 -22.45 10.96 -0.62
N ASP A 123 -23.04 11.86 0.15
CA ASP A 123 -22.29 12.91 0.84
C ASP A 123 -21.54 12.32 2.05
N ALA A 124 -20.22 12.22 1.89
CA ALA A 124 -19.33 11.69 2.90
C ALA A 124 -18.63 12.79 3.73
N SER A 125 -19.18 14.01 3.76
CA SER A 125 -18.65 15.16 4.50
C SER A 125 -18.41 14.88 5.98
N PHE A 126 -19.22 14.01 6.59
CA PHE A 126 -19.05 13.57 7.98
C PHE A 126 -17.66 12.94 8.26
N ALA A 127 -16.98 12.41 7.24
CA ALA A 127 -15.61 11.91 7.39
C ALA A 127 -14.62 13.02 7.81
N LEU A 128 -14.87 14.27 7.40
CA LEU A 128 -14.08 15.44 7.80
C LEU A 128 -14.25 15.74 9.29
N GLU A 129 -15.49 15.73 9.79
CA GLU A 129 -15.79 15.91 11.21
C GLU A 129 -15.08 14.86 12.09
N ILE A 130 -15.06 13.61 11.63
CA ILE A 130 -14.31 12.53 12.31
C ILE A 130 -12.81 12.85 12.32
N ALA A 131 -12.23 13.26 11.19
CA ALA A 131 -10.81 13.55 11.11
C ALA A 131 -10.40 14.75 11.99
N GLU A 132 -11.18 15.83 11.97
CA GLU A 132 -10.92 17.03 12.77
C GLU A 132 -10.97 16.74 14.27
N SER A 133 -12.01 16.02 14.72
CA SER A 133 -12.17 15.66 16.13
C SER A 133 -11.08 14.71 16.66
N LEU A 134 -10.48 13.90 15.78
CA LEU A 134 -9.46 12.91 16.16
C LEU A 134 -8.02 13.39 15.95
N ARG A 135 -7.77 14.41 15.11
CA ARG A 135 -6.42 14.88 14.73
C ARG A 135 -5.50 15.12 15.94
N ALA A 136 -5.95 15.93 16.90
CA ALA A 136 -5.14 16.32 18.05
C ALA A 136 -4.69 15.12 18.90
N ARG A 137 -5.49 14.05 18.91
CA ARG A 137 -5.18 12.81 19.66
C ARG A 137 -4.04 12.01 19.05
N PHE A 138 -3.84 12.12 17.74
CA PHE A 138 -2.93 11.25 16.97
C PHE A 138 -1.68 11.96 16.45
N VAL A 139 -1.53 13.26 16.72
CA VAL A 139 -0.35 14.05 16.29
C VAL A 139 0.98 13.43 16.73
N GLY A 140 1.05 12.86 17.93
CA GLY A 140 2.25 12.21 18.47
C GLY A 140 2.44 10.74 18.09
N TYR A 141 1.68 10.22 17.12
CA TYR A 141 1.84 8.83 16.69
C TYR A 141 3.04 8.66 15.76
N SER A 142 3.60 7.45 15.71
CA SER A 142 4.79 7.14 14.90
C SER A 142 4.56 7.54 13.44
N ALA A 143 5.60 8.06 12.79
CA ALA A 143 5.58 8.34 11.35
C ALA A 143 5.26 7.07 10.53
N VAL A 144 5.71 5.90 11.01
CA VAL A 144 5.37 4.59 10.43
C VAL A 144 3.86 4.32 10.49
N VAL A 145 3.11 4.89 11.43
CA VAL A 145 1.64 4.73 11.49
C VAL A 145 0.94 5.78 10.61
N ARG A 146 1.42 7.03 10.67
CA ARG A 146 0.81 8.19 9.99
C ARG A 146 0.99 8.16 8.46
N GLN A 147 2.14 7.70 7.96
CA GLN A 147 2.40 7.51 6.54
C GLN A 147 1.37 6.53 5.95
N ASP A 148 0.90 6.73 4.71
CA ASP A 148 -0.04 5.84 3.99
C ASP A 148 -1.18 5.23 4.86
N LEU A 149 -1.74 6.05 5.77
CA LEU A 149 -2.63 5.60 6.84
C LEU A 149 -3.85 4.81 6.32
N ALA A 150 -4.46 5.24 5.22
CA ALA A 150 -5.61 4.56 4.63
C ALA A 150 -5.29 3.11 4.18
N MET A 151 -4.14 2.90 3.56
CA MET A 151 -3.69 1.56 3.14
C MET A 151 -3.31 0.70 4.35
N ARG A 152 -2.63 1.28 5.34
CA ARG A 152 -2.28 0.58 6.59
C ARG A 152 -3.51 0.16 7.39
N CYS A 153 -4.51 1.03 7.49
CA CYS A 153 -5.80 0.69 8.08
C CYS A 153 -6.48 -0.43 7.28
N PHE A 154 -6.51 -0.35 5.95
CA PHE A 154 -7.07 -1.39 5.09
C PHE A 154 -6.45 -2.78 5.37
N VAL A 155 -5.12 -2.90 5.33
CA VAL A 155 -4.47 -4.21 5.59
C VAL A 155 -4.64 -4.70 7.03
N ALA A 156 -4.81 -3.79 7.99
CA ALA A 156 -5.04 -4.14 9.40
C ALA A 156 -6.50 -4.57 9.68
N GLU A 157 -7.46 -3.99 8.96
CA GLU A 157 -8.90 -4.33 9.06
C GLU A 157 -9.20 -5.66 8.37
N PHE A 158 -8.54 -5.95 7.24
CA PHE A 158 -8.79 -7.16 6.45
C PHE A 158 -7.61 -8.13 6.55
N ARG A 159 -7.77 -9.18 7.35
CA ARG A 159 -6.78 -10.28 7.42
C ARG A 159 -6.49 -10.82 6.02
N GLU A 160 -5.20 -11.04 5.73
CA GLU A 160 -4.72 -11.57 4.44
C GLU A 160 -5.12 -10.68 3.25
N ALA A 161 -5.10 -9.35 3.43
CA ALA A 161 -5.56 -8.38 2.44
C ALA A 161 -4.88 -8.54 1.07
N SER A 162 -3.56 -8.82 1.03
CA SER A 162 -2.84 -9.01 -0.23
C SER A 162 -3.30 -10.27 -0.98
N VAL A 163 -3.57 -11.36 -0.28
CA VAL A 163 -4.09 -12.61 -0.88
C VAL A 163 -5.51 -12.43 -1.37
N LYS A 164 -6.38 -11.77 -0.59
CA LYS A 164 -7.74 -11.42 -1.02
C LYS A 164 -7.73 -10.53 -2.26
N SER A 165 -6.84 -9.54 -2.29
CA SER A 165 -6.66 -8.65 -3.45
C SER A 165 -6.18 -9.44 -4.68
N TYR A 166 -5.24 -10.37 -4.50
CA TYR A 166 -4.79 -11.25 -5.58
C TYR A 166 -5.92 -12.13 -6.13
N CYS A 167 -6.73 -12.74 -5.26
CA CYS A 167 -7.89 -13.52 -5.65
C CYS A 167 -8.93 -12.67 -6.38
N TRP A 168 -9.22 -11.47 -5.88
CA TRP A 168 -10.13 -10.53 -6.53
C TRP A 168 -9.64 -10.13 -7.94
N LEU A 169 -8.34 -9.88 -8.11
CA LEU A 169 -7.74 -9.59 -9.42
C LEU A 169 -7.79 -10.79 -10.39
N ILE A 170 -7.64 -12.02 -9.90
CA ILE A 170 -7.79 -13.24 -10.72
C ILE A 170 -9.25 -13.41 -11.14
N ALA A 171 -10.19 -13.35 -10.19
CA ALA A 171 -11.63 -13.50 -10.43
C ALA A 171 -12.14 -12.47 -11.46
N ASN A 172 -11.59 -11.25 -11.41
CA ASN A 172 -11.90 -10.17 -12.35
C ASN A 172 -11.03 -10.17 -13.62
N ARG A 173 -10.31 -11.25 -13.91
CA ARG A 173 -9.51 -11.43 -15.14
C ARG A 173 -8.42 -10.38 -15.38
N VAL A 174 -8.01 -9.66 -14.33
CA VAL A 174 -6.87 -8.72 -14.38
C VAL A 174 -5.56 -9.50 -14.32
N LEU A 175 -5.47 -10.50 -13.45
CA LEU A 175 -4.29 -11.35 -13.26
C LEU A 175 -4.59 -12.82 -13.59
N PRO A 176 -5.06 -13.18 -14.81
CA PRO A 176 -5.36 -14.56 -15.13
C PRO A 176 -4.05 -15.37 -15.10
N VAL A 177 -3.95 -16.35 -14.20
CA VAL A 177 -2.80 -17.25 -14.10
C VAL A 177 -3.24 -18.65 -14.53
N THR A 178 -2.49 -19.29 -15.43
CA THR A 178 -2.82 -20.63 -15.94
C THR A 178 -2.98 -21.69 -14.86
N LYS A 179 -2.24 -21.58 -13.74
CA LYS A 179 -2.34 -22.50 -12.59
C LYS A 179 -3.51 -22.19 -11.64
N ASN A 180 -3.98 -20.94 -11.62
CA ASN A 180 -5.05 -20.44 -10.77
C ASN A 180 -6.08 -19.74 -11.66
N SER A 181 -6.93 -20.52 -12.33
CA SER A 181 -7.97 -19.98 -13.21
C SER A 181 -9.05 -19.28 -12.38
N PRO A 182 -9.77 -18.29 -12.96
CA PRO A 182 -10.89 -17.63 -12.28
C PRO A 182 -11.89 -18.61 -11.69
N ASP A 183 -12.17 -19.71 -12.40
CA ASP A 183 -13.15 -20.74 -12.00
C ASP A 183 -12.75 -21.52 -10.74
N ARG A 184 -11.48 -21.47 -10.34
CA ARG A 184 -10.98 -22.13 -9.12
C ARG A 184 -10.99 -21.23 -7.90
N ILE A 185 -11.03 -19.91 -8.11
CA ILE A 185 -10.96 -18.94 -7.02
C ILE A 185 -12.31 -18.90 -6.30
N ASN A 186 -12.27 -18.94 -4.98
CA ASN A 186 -13.46 -18.67 -4.19
C ASN A 186 -13.83 -17.18 -4.31
N THR A 187 -15.00 -16.89 -4.89
CA THR A 187 -15.46 -15.52 -5.16
C THR A 187 -16.34 -14.94 -4.04
N ASP A 188 -16.46 -15.63 -2.90
CA ASP A 188 -17.21 -15.13 -1.74
C ASP A 188 -16.39 -14.08 -0.97
N PHE A 189 -16.26 -12.89 -1.56
CA PHE A 189 -15.57 -11.77 -0.96
C PHE A 189 -16.50 -11.00 -0.01
N ASP A 190 -16.01 -10.67 1.20
CA ASP A 190 -16.68 -9.75 2.12
C ASP A 190 -17.06 -8.45 1.40
N ALA A 191 -18.33 -8.05 1.47
CA ALA A 191 -18.83 -6.83 0.85
C ALA A 191 -18.05 -5.59 1.32
N ARG A 192 -17.62 -5.55 2.60
CA ARG A 192 -16.80 -4.44 3.12
C ARG A 192 -15.44 -4.42 2.44
N PHE A 193 -14.83 -5.59 2.23
CA PHE A 193 -13.55 -5.69 1.51
C PHE A 193 -13.69 -5.16 0.09
N LEU A 194 -14.74 -5.55 -0.65
CA LEU A 194 -14.97 -5.10 -2.04
C LEU A 194 -15.15 -3.57 -2.14
N VAL A 195 -15.89 -2.96 -1.21
CA VAL A 195 -16.01 -1.50 -1.14
C VAL A 195 -14.65 -0.87 -0.87
N ARG A 196 -13.91 -1.40 0.09
CA ARG A 196 -12.64 -0.81 0.54
C ARG A 196 -11.50 -0.97 -0.47
N ILE A 197 -11.39 -2.09 -1.17
CA ILE A 197 -10.38 -2.27 -2.22
C ILE A 197 -10.66 -1.37 -3.42
N ALA A 198 -11.94 -1.18 -3.79
CA ALA A 198 -12.33 -0.25 -4.84
C ALA A 198 -11.95 1.20 -4.48
N LEU A 199 -12.20 1.62 -3.24
CA LEU A 199 -11.82 2.95 -2.75
C LEU A 199 -10.30 3.15 -2.66
N ILE A 200 -9.55 2.11 -2.29
CA ILE A 200 -8.07 2.13 -2.35
C ILE A 200 -7.59 2.34 -3.79
N CYS A 201 -8.21 1.67 -4.76
CA CYS A 201 -7.87 1.86 -6.17
C CYS A 201 -8.14 3.30 -6.64
N ASP A 202 -9.29 3.86 -6.26
CA ASP A 202 -9.66 5.23 -6.58
C ASP A 202 -8.72 6.26 -5.93
N LEU A 203 -8.36 6.04 -4.67
CA LEU A 203 -7.42 6.88 -3.94
C LEU A 203 -6.09 7.01 -4.70
N GLU A 204 -5.55 5.91 -5.21
CA GLU A 204 -4.29 5.92 -5.95
C GLU A 204 -4.38 6.70 -7.26
N MET A 205 -5.52 6.63 -7.95
CA MET A 205 -5.78 7.39 -9.17
C MET A 205 -5.99 8.88 -8.88
N ILE A 206 -6.70 9.23 -7.81
CA ILE A 206 -6.90 10.61 -7.36
C ILE A 206 -5.57 11.24 -6.95
N ARG A 207 -4.75 10.54 -6.15
CA ARG A 207 -3.40 11.00 -5.75
C ARG A 207 -2.55 11.33 -6.97
N HIS A 208 -2.50 10.40 -7.93
CA HIS A 208 -1.75 10.60 -9.16
C HIS A 208 -2.27 11.78 -9.99
N PHE A 209 -3.58 11.91 -10.14
CA PHE A 209 -4.19 13.07 -10.81
C PHE A 209 -3.77 14.39 -10.16
N LEU A 210 -3.80 14.48 -8.82
CA LEU A 210 -3.38 15.68 -8.09
C LEU A 210 -1.88 15.99 -8.30
N MET A 211 -1.01 14.97 -8.35
CA MET A 211 0.42 15.16 -8.68
C MET A 211 0.62 15.78 -10.07
N VAL A 212 -0.10 15.24 -11.06
CA VAL A 212 -0.04 15.71 -12.46
C VAL A 212 -0.54 17.16 -12.57
N GLN A 213 -1.65 17.48 -11.91
CA GLN A 213 -2.21 18.84 -11.90
C GLN A 213 -1.29 19.84 -11.20
N ALA A 214 -0.64 19.43 -10.10
CA ALA A 214 0.36 20.22 -9.41
C ALA A 214 1.69 20.35 -10.17
N ARG A 215 1.80 19.74 -11.37
CA ARG A 215 3.03 19.72 -12.21
C ARG A 215 4.27 19.28 -11.44
N GLN A 216 4.10 18.34 -10.52
CA GLN A 216 5.22 17.84 -9.76
C GLN A 216 6.14 17.00 -10.65
N ALA A 217 7.44 17.01 -10.34
CA ALA A 217 8.35 16.04 -10.93
C ALA A 217 7.97 14.64 -10.43
N SER A 218 8.04 13.64 -11.31
CA SER A 218 7.91 12.26 -10.87
C SER A 218 9.00 11.96 -9.83
N PRO A 219 8.70 11.25 -8.74
CA PRO A 219 9.71 10.87 -7.74
C PRO A 219 10.87 10.09 -8.35
N ALA A 220 10.61 9.28 -9.38
CA ALA A 220 11.65 8.60 -10.15
C ALA A 220 12.68 9.57 -10.75
N SER A 221 12.25 10.77 -11.19
CA SER A 221 13.14 11.81 -11.71
C SER A 221 14.07 12.36 -10.64
N ALA A 222 13.60 12.50 -9.40
CA ALA A 222 14.45 12.98 -8.30
C ALA A 222 15.61 12.00 -8.12
N VAL A 223 15.32 10.69 -8.11
CA VAL A 223 16.35 9.70 -7.82
C VAL A 223 17.28 9.41 -9.00
N LEU A 224 16.79 9.49 -10.24
CA LEU A 224 17.65 9.44 -11.43
C LEU A 224 18.64 10.62 -11.50
N GLY A 225 18.37 11.72 -10.80
CA GLY A 225 19.25 12.89 -10.71
C GLY A 225 20.45 12.73 -9.76
N HIS A 226 20.57 11.60 -9.06
CA HIS A 226 21.59 11.35 -8.03
C HIS A 226 22.57 10.23 -8.47
N PRO A 227 23.60 10.53 -9.28
CA PRO A 227 24.54 9.54 -9.80
C PRO A 227 25.32 8.77 -8.71
N GLU A 228 25.45 9.36 -7.52
CA GLU A 228 26.10 8.76 -6.34
C GLU A 228 25.39 7.53 -5.78
N LEU A 229 24.16 7.25 -6.21
CA LEU A 229 23.38 6.11 -5.72
C LEU A 229 23.81 4.76 -6.34
N GLU A 230 24.67 4.78 -7.37
CA GLU A 230 25.19 3.61 -8.13
C GLU A 230 24.11 2.52 -8.35
N LEU A 231 23.04 2.91 -9.04
CA LEU A 231 21.89 2.04 -9.28
C LEU A 231 22.21 0.95 -10.30
N SER A 232 21.59 -0.22 -10.17
CA SER A 232 21.68 -1.26 -11.19
C SER A 232 20.96 -0.85 -12.48
N GLU A 233 21.41 -1.34 -13.62
CA GLU A 233 20.76 -1.12 -14.93
C GLU A 233 19.27 -1.53 -14.93
N ALA A 234 18.93 -2.62 -14.23
CA ALA A 234 17.54 -3.08 -14.09
C ALA A 234 16.68 -2.07 -13.30
N THR A 235 17.25 -1.49 -12.23
CA THR A 235 16.59 -0.46 -11.42
C THR A 235 16.44 0.83 -12.22
N ILE A 236 17.49 1.27 -12.93
CA ILE A 236 17.45 2.44 -13.82
C ILE A 236 16.36 2.27 -14.88
N GLY A 237 16.31 1.12 -15.56
CA GLY A 237 15.29 0.81 -16.56
C GLY A 237 13.86 0.87 -15.99
N SER A 238 13.66 0.41 -14.76
CA SER A 238 12.36 0.48 -14.08
C SER A 238 11.96 1.92 -13.73
N LEU A 239 12.90 2.74 -13.26
CA LEU A 239 12.67 4.15 -12.94
C LEU A 239 12.37 4.98 -14.20
N LEU A 240 13.11 4.75 -15.28
CA LEU A 240 12.85 5.37 -16.58
C LEU A 240 11.46 5.00 -17.10
N TYR A 241 11.00 3.76 -16.90
CA TYR A 241 9.64 3.36 -17.24
C TYR A 241 8.58 4.11 -16.42
N VAL A 242 8.78 4.25 -15.11
CA VAL A 242 7.88 5.03 -14.23
C VAL A 242 7.83 6.50 -14.66
N GLN A 243 9.00 7.12 -14.86
CA GLN A 243 9.10 8.51 -15.30
C GLN A 243 8.44 8.74 -16.67
N LYS A 244 8.68 7.84 -17.63
CA LYS A 244 8.04 7.89 -18.95
C LYS A 244 6.52 7.87 -18.83
N THR A 245 5.98 6.93 -18.06
CA THR A 245 4.52 6.79 -17.86
C THR A 245 3.92 8.06 -17.27
N PHE A 246 4.59 8.65 -16.28
CA PHE A 246 4.17 9.93 -15.67
C PHE A 246 4.16 11.10 -16.67
N ASN A 247 5.22 11.22 -17.47
CA ASN A 247 5.35 12.28 -18.48
C ASN A 247 4.28 12.15 -19.57
N GLU A 248 4.01 10.92 -20.03
CA GLU A 248 2.93 10.64 -20.99
C GLU A 248 1.56 11.03 -20.40
N ALA A 249 1.27 10.63 -19.16
CA ALA A 249 0.03 10.98 -18.47
C ALA A 249 -0.16 12.51 -18.33
N SER A 250 0.92 13.24 -18.05
CA SER A 250 0.90 14.71 -17.86
C SER A 250 0.72 15.49 -19.15
N THR A 251 1.22 14.95 -20.26
CA THR A 251 1.24 15.63 -21.56
C THR A 251 0.06 15.28 -22.45
N LEU A 252 -0.52 14.08 -22.31
CA LEU A 252 -1.64 13.61 -23.14
C LEU A 252 -2.98 14.27 -22.71
N PRO A 253 -3.61 15.08 -23.58
CA PRO A 253 -4.85 15.77 -23.24
C PRO A 253 -6.02 14.84 -22.88
N SER A 254 -6.04 13.64 -23.46
CA SER A 254 -7.05 12.61 -23.19
C SER A 254 -7.00 12.05 -21.76
N LEU A 255 -5.88 12.20 -21.07
CA LEU A 255 -5.65 11.72 -19.69
C LEU A 255 -5.69 12.85 -18.66
N ARG A 256 -5.35 14.09 -19.07
CA ARG A 256 -5.16 15.25 -18.16
C ARG A 256 -6.36 15.56 -17.27
N ASN A 257 -7.59 15.40 -17.77
CA ASN A 257 -8.81 15.78 -17.05
C ASN A 257 -9.70 14.57 -16.69
N ARG A 258 -9.12 13.38 -16.59
CA ARG A 258 -9.85 12.15 -16.28
C ARG A 258 -9.19 11.41 -15.13
N VAL A 259 -9.97 11.11 -14.12
CA VAL A 259 -9.59 10.17 -13.06
C VAL A 259 -10.36 8.88 -13.31
N PRO A 260 -9.72 7.76 -13.70
CA PRO A 260 -10.42 6.50 -13.76
C PRO A 260 -10.85 6.11 -12.35
N MET A 261 -12.12 5.74 -12.20
CA MET A 261 -12.72 5.37 -10.91
C MET A 261 -13.44 4.03 -11.03
N ILE A 262 -13.27 3.17 -10.03
CA ILE A 262 -13.88 1.84 -9.92
C ILE A 262 -14.99 1.79 -8.86
N SER A 263 -15.01 2.67 -7.84
CA SER A 263 -16.07 2.64 -6.80
C SER A 263 -17.47 3.01 -7.29
N GLY A 264 -17.55 3.74 -8.42
CA GLY A 264 -18.80 4.04 -9.14
C GLY A 264 -19.20 2.96 -10.13
N GLN A 265 -18.38 1.91 -10.27
CA GLN A 265 -18.65 0.72 -11.06
C GLN A 265 -19.01 -0.43 -10.11
N CYS A 266 -19.56 -1.53 -10.63
CA CYS A 266 -19.71 -2.74 -9.84
C CYS A 266 -18.31 -3.40 -9.72
N PRO A 267 -17.64 -3.42 -8.55
CA PRO A 267 -16.30 -3.99 -8.40
C PRO A 267 -16.29 -5.54 -8.50
N ALA A 268 -17.47 -6.13 -8.71
CA ALA A 268 -17.67 -7.55 -8.99
C ALA A 268 -17.88 -7.84 -10.49
N GLU A 269 -17.89 -6.82 -11.38
CA GLU A 269 -18.07 -7.00 -12.82
C GLU A 269 -16.70 -7.07 -13.54
N PRO A 270 -16.24 -8.25 -14.00
CA PRO A 270 -14.86 -8.44 -14.46
C PRO A 270 -14.43 -7.52 -15.61
N SER A 271 -15.31 -7.26 -16.57
CA SER A 271 -15.03 -6.39 -17.71
C SER A 271 -14.69 -4.96 -17.28
N ARG A 272 -15.44 -4.42 -16.32
CA ARG A 272 -15.24 -3.07 -15.78
C ARG A 272 -13.97 -2.96 -14.96
N VAL A 273 -13.72 -3.94 -14.09
CA VAL A 273 -12.47 -4.00 -13.33
C VAL A 273 -11.27 -4.10 -14.27
N GLN A 274 -11.33 -4.96 -15.28
CA GLN A 274 -10.26 -5.08 -16.28
C GLN A 274 -10.02 -3.75 -17.01
N GLN A 275 -11.07 -3.09 -17.49
CA GLN A 275 -10.97 -1.79 -18.16
C GLN A 275 -10.37 -0.71 -17.24
N PHE A 276 -10.73 -0.72 -15.95
CA PHE A 276 -10.15 0.18 -14.96
C PHE A 276 -8.62 -0.02 -14.87
N PHE A 277 -8.12 -1.25 -14.74
CA PHE A 277 -6.68 -1.51 -14.68
C PHE A 277 -5.95 -1.24 -16.00
N GLU A 278 -6.60 -1.41 -17.14
CA GLU A 278 -6.06 -0.96 -18.43
C GLU A 278 -5.89 0.56 -18.49
N ASN A 279 -6.81 1.31 -17.89
CA ASN A 279 -6.71 2.76 -17.79
C ASN A 279 -5.70 3.19 -16.74
N TRP A 280 -5.63 2.53 -15.58
CA TRP A 280 -4.60 2.77 -14.56
C TRP A 280 -3.21 2.73 -15.19
N ALA A 281 -2.89 1.68 -15.94
CA ALA A 281 -1.59 1.47 -16.55
C ALA A 281 -1.17 2.57 -17.55
N LYS A 282 -2.11 3.39 -18.04
CA LYS A 282 -1.83 4.54 -18.90
C LYS A 282 -1.47 5.80 -18.12
N HIS A 283 -1.89 5.87 -16.85
CA HIS A 283 -1.66 7.02 -15.99
C HIS A 283 -0.47 6.78 -15.06
N LYS A 284 -0.44 5.62 -14.41
CA LYS A 284 0.46 5.34 -13.30
C LYS A 284 1.20 4.02 -13.50
N ALA A 285 2.47 4.04 -13.12
CA ALA A 285 3.32 2.87 -12.94
C ALA A 285 4.05 2.99 -11.60
N ARG A 286 4.38 1.85 -10.97
CA ARG A 286 5.07 1.81 -9.67
C ARG A 286 6.41 1.08 -9.76
N LEU A 287 7.40 1.54 -9.01
CA LEU A 287 8.58 0.73 -8.68
C LEU A 287 8.17 -0.32 -7.62
N ARG A 288 8.10 -1.59 -8.03
CA ARG A 288 7.62 -2.67 -7.18
C ARG A 288 8.71 -3.19 -6.24
N MET A 289 8.35 -3.46 -4.98
CA MET A 289 9.20 -4.17 -4.02
C MET A 289 9.55 -5.57 -4.54
N HIS A 290 8.59 -6.26 -5.16
CA HIS A 290 8.82 -7.55 -5.82
C HIS A 290 8.72 -7.42 -7.35
N PRO A 291 9.85 -7.38 -8.09
CA PRO A 291 9.86 -7.20 -9.53
C PRO A 291 9.53 -8.49 -10.31
N GLY A 292 9.30 -9.61 -9.60
CA GLY A 292 9.14 -10.93 -10.21
C GLY A 292 7.94 -11.07 -11.16
N THR A 293 7.94 -12.18 -11.90
CA THR A 293 6.89 -12.51 -12.88
C THR A 293 5.56 -12.81 -12.21
N LEU A 294 4.47 -12.74 -12.97
CA LEU A 294 3.11 -13.08 -12.52
C LEU A 294 3.05 -14.42 -11.76
N GLY A 295 3.75 -15.46 -12.27
CA GLY A 295 3.76 -16.79 -11.65
C GLY A 295 4.52 -16.88 -10.33
N SER A 296 5.33 -15.88 -9.98
CA SER A 296 6.09 -15.86 -8.72
C SER A 296 5.30 -15.28 -7.54
N TRP A 297 4.23 -14.52 -7.81
CA TRP A 297 3.50 -13.76 -6.79
C TRP A 297 2.85 -14.63 -5.73
N LEU A 298 2.21 -15.76 -6.09
CA LEU A 298 1.60 -16.65 -5.10
C LEU A 298 2.61 -17.13 -4.05
N GLY A 299 3.85 -17.40 -4.45
CA GLY A 299 4.91 -17.78 -3.52
C GLY A 299 5.31 -16.66 -2.56
N ILE A 300 5.33 -15.40 -3.04
CA ILE A 300 5.62 -14.23 -2.22
C ILE A 300 4.48 -13.95 -1.25
N LEU A 301 3.23 -13.94 -1.72
CA LEU A 301 2.06 -13.73 -0.85
C LEU A 301 1.95 -14.82 0.22
N GLY A 302 2.19 -16.09 -0.15
CA GLY A 302 2.25 -17.17 0.81
C GLY A 302 3.39 -17.00 1.84
N ALA A 303 4.54 -16.48 1.42
CA ALA A 303 5.63 -16.15 2.34
C ALA A 303 5.27 -15.00 3.31
N VAL A 304 4.54 -13.98 2.84
CA VAL A 304 3.98 -12.91 3.68
C VAL A 304 3.02 -13.48 4.73
N MET A 305 2.15 -14.42 4.34
CA MET A 305 1.26 -15.11 5.28
C MET A 305 2.03 -15.92 6.33
N VAL A 306 3.09 -16.63 5.93
CA VAL A 306 3.95 -17.39 6.86
C VAL A 306 4.60 -16.44 7.88
N GLU A 307 5.13 -15.31 7.44
CA GLU A 307 5.75 -14.32 8.34
C GLU A 307 4.72 -13.70 9.30
N THR A 308 3.55 -13.35 8.78
CA THR A 308 2.46 -12.80 9.60
C THR A 308 1.99 -13.80 10.65
N GLN A 309 1.80 -15.06 10.28
CA GLN A 309 1.44 -16.13 11.23
C GLN A 309 2.55 -16.36 12.26
N LEU A 310 3.82 -16.39 11.83
CA LEU A 310 4.96 -16.53 12.74
C LEU A 310 5.01 -15.40 13.77
N ALA A 311 4.73 -14.16 13.35
CA ALA A 311 4.64 -13.02 14.26
C ALA A 311 3.47 -13.16 15.25
N GLU A 312 2.31 -13.70 14.82
CA GLU A 312 1.18 -14.01 15.71
C GLU A 312 1.54 -15.08 16.75
N GLU A 313 2.14 -16.20 16.32
CA GLU A 313 2.55 -17.29 17.22
C GLU A 313 3.60 -16.85 18.23
N ARG A 314 4.57 -16.02 17.82
CA ARG A 314 5.56 -15.42 18.73
C ARG A 314 4.89 -14.55 19.80
N LYS A 315 3.90 -13.74 19.42
CA LYS A 315 3.15 -12.91 20.38
C LYS A 315 2.32 -13.76 21.34
N LYS A 316 1.76 -14.87 20.88
CA LYS A 316 1.01 -15.82 21.72
C LYS A 316 1.94 -16.51 22.72
N ALA A 317 3.08 -17.02 22.25
CA ALA A 317 4.12 -17.64 23.07
C ALA A 317 4.68 -16.68 24.16
N GLN A 318 4.76 -15.39 23.88
CA GLN A 318 5.17 -14.39 24.88
C GLN A 318 4.13 -14.14 25.98
N ARG A 319 2.85 -14.42 25.73
CA ARG A 319 1.75 -14.25 26.71
C ARG A 319 1.50 -15.50 27.54
N GLU A 320 1.71 -16.66 26.93
CA GLU A 320 1.50 -17.97 27.55
C GLU A 320 2.87 -18.52 27.96
N GLU A 321 3.18 -18.51 29.25
CA GLU A 321 4.51 -18.78 29.85
C GLU A 321 5.14 -20.15 29.48
N HIS A 322 4.41 -21.01 28.76
CA HIS A 322 4.86 -22.33 28.29
C HIS A 322 4.52 -22.66 26.82
N ALA A 323 3.96 -21.74 26.03
CA ALA A 323 3.63 -22.03 24.64
C ALA A 323 4.87 -21.98 23.72
N ARG A 324 5.14 -23.07 23.02
CA ARG A 324 6.22 -23.13 22.01
C ARG A 324 5.72 -22.59 20.68
N VAL A 325 6.54 -21.79 20.00
CA VAL A 325 6.27 -21.36 18.63
C VAL A 325 6.35 -22.59 17.71
N PRO A 326 5.32 -22.89 16.89
CA PRO A 326 5.35 -24.01 15.96
C PRO A 326 6.52 -23.90 14.97
N ALA A 327 7.03 -25.05 14.52
CA ALA A 327 8.02 -25.08 13.45
C ALA A 327 7.45 -24.47 12.17
N ILE A 328 8.29 -23.79 11.39
CA ILE A 328 7.88 -23.22 10.10
C ILE A 328 7.61 -24.34 9.09
N PHE A 329 8.52 -25.31 9.02
CA PHE A 329 8.47 -26.45 8.09
C PHE A 329 9.16 -27.67 8.69
N ASN A 330 8.71 -28.86 8.33
CA ASN A 330 9.35 -30.13 8.64
C ASN A 330 9.26 -31.06 7.42
N ALA A 331 10.39 -31.58 6.96
CA ALA A 331 10.48 -32.40 5.76
C ALA A 331 9.93 -33.84 5.95
N VAL A 332 9.89 -34.33 7.19
CA VAL A 332 9.43 -35.69 7.53
C VAL A 332 7.92 -35.68 7.76
N THR A 333 7.44 -34.83 8.66
CA THR A 333 6.01 -34.62 8.93
C THR A 333 5.71 -33.13 8.98
N ASN A 334 5.23 -32.57 7.87
CA ASN A 334 4.87 -31.16 7.83
C ASN A 334 3.53 -30.85 8.52
N GLU A 335 2.90 -31.85 9.14
CA GLU A 335 1.69 -31.67 9.93
C GLU A 335 1.97 -30.76 11.13
N ASN A 336 1.02 -29.88 11.45
CA ASN A 336 1.12 -28.89 12.55
C ASN A 336 2.22 -27.82 12.40
N THR A 337 2.79 -27.62 11.20
CA THR A 337 3.71 -26.51 10.92
C THR A 337 2.98 -25.27 10.41
N ILE A 338 3.64 -24.10 10.48
CA ILE A 338 3.09 -22.84 9.94
C ILE A 338 2.84 -22.97 8.44
N THR A 339 3.75 -23.59 7.68
CA THR A 339 3.57 -23.77 6.23
C THR A 339 2.42 -24.70 5.86
N ALA A 340 2.11 -25.72 6.68
CA ALA A 340 0.90 -26.53 6.48
C ALA A 340 -0.38 -25.72 6.74
N LEU A 341 -0.41 -24.95 7.82
CA LEU A 341 -1.53 -24.05 8.13
C LEU A 341 -1.79 -23.04 7.00
N VAL A 342 -0.74 -22.37 6.54
CA VAL A 342 -0.83 -21.39 5.45
C VAL A 342 -1.25 -22.06 4.13
N LYS A 343 -0.69 -23.23 3.80
CA LYS A 343 -1.10 -24.01 2.62
C LYS A 343 -2.60 -24.31 2.66
N ASN A 344 -3.12 -24.75 3.81
CA ASN A 344 -4.54 -25.06 3.96
C ASN A 344 -5.42 -23.81 3.80
N ARG A 345 -5.00 -22.67 4.37
CA ARG A 345 -5.71 -21.39 4.17
C ARG A 345 -5.73 -20.95 2.71
N LEU A 346 -4.58 -21.00 2.03
CA LEU A 346 -4.48 -20.68 0.60
C LEU A 346 -5.38 -21.60 -0.24
N SER A 347 -5.45 -22.88 0.10
CA SER A 347 -6.38 -23.82 -0.56
C SER A 347 -7.84 -23.42 -0.37
N GLY A 348 -8.21 -22.81 0.77
CA GLY A 348 -9.56 -22.27 1.00
C GLY A 348 -9.94 -21.11 0.06
N TYR A 349 -8.94 -20.39 -0.46
CA TYR A 349 -9.12 -19.39 -1.52
C TYR A 349 -9.08 -19.98 -2.94
N GLY A 350 -8.89 -21.31 -3.07
CA GLY A 350 -8.70 -21.97 -4.37
C GLY A 350 -7.28 -21.91 -4.91
N LEU A 351 -6.30 -21.49 -4.10
CA LEU A 351 -4.90 -21.34 -4.49
C LEU A 351 -4.09 -22.58 -4.11
N GLN A 352 -3.35 -23.12 -5.07
CA GLN A 352 -2.54 -24.33 -4.85
C GLN A 352 -1.05 -24.01 -4.78
N ILE A 353 -0.41 -24.39 -3.67
CA ILE A 353 1.02 -24.26 -3.48
C ILE A 353 1.57 -25.37 -2.57
N ASN A 354 2.83 -25.76 -2.78
CA ASN A 354 3.51 -26.74 -1.94
C ASN A 354 4.12 -26.09 -0.70
N ALA A 355 4.10 -26.80 0.43
CA ALA A 355 4.67 -26.31 1.69
C ALA A 355 6.19 -26.04 1.61
N ASP A 356 6.94 -26.90 0.90
CA ASP A 356 8.37 -26.67 0.64
C ASP A 356 8.60 -25.38 -0.18
N THR A 357 7.74 -25.10 -1.17
CA THR A 357 7.81 -23.84 -1.92
C THR A 357 7.53 -22.64 -1.01
N LEU A 358 6.53 -22.71 -0.13
CA LEU A 358 6.26 -21.67 0.87
C LEU A 358 7.46 -21.46 1.79
N TYR A 359 8.06 -22.53 2.30
CA TYR A 359 9.24 -22.47 3.15
C TYR A 359 10.42 -21.78 2.46
N ARG A 360 10.78 -22.21 1.24
CA ARG A 360 11.88 -21.61 0.48
C ARG A 360 11.62 -20.13 0.15
N LYS A 361 10.38 -19.78 -0.19
CA LYS A 361 10.01 -18.39 -0.47
C LYS A 361 10.01 -17.53 0.79
N HIS A 362 9.58 -18.05 1.93
CA HIS A 362 9.68 -17.39 3.23
C HIS A 362 11.14 -17.16 3.62
N ALA A 363 12.01 -18.16 3.47
CA ALA A 363 13.44 -18.02 3.73
C ALA A 363 14.09 -16.94 2.84
N MET A 364 13.68 -16.85 1.57
CA MET A 364 14.15 -15.78 0.67
C MET A 364 13.61 -14.41 1.09
N LEU A 365 12.32 -14.29 1.38
CA LEU A 365 11.67 -13.07 1.84
C LEU A 365 12.34 -12.51 3.11
N GLY A 366 12.69 -13.38 4.06
CA GLY A 366 13.40 -12.99 5.28
C GLY A 366 14.82 -12.46 5.04
N LYS A 367 15.50 -12.94 4.00
CA LYS A 367 16.87 -12.50 3.66
C LYS A 367 16.91 -11.16 2.91
N THR A 368 15.85 -10.81 2.18
CA THR A 368 15.82 -9.64 1.29
C THR A 368 14.71 -8.67 1.67
N LEU A 369 13.47 -8.97 1.30
CA LEU A 369 12.33 -8.04 1.37
C LEU A 369 12.00 -7.61 2.80
N LEU A 370 12.00 -8.54 3.76
CA LEU A 370 11.66 -8.19 5.15
C LEU A 370 12.70 -7.25 5.76
N ARG A 371 13.99 -7.45 5.46
CA ARG A 371 15.06 -6.55 5.91
C ARG A 371 14.91 -5.15 5.32
N LEU A 372 14.57 -5.05 4.03
CA LEU A 372 14.27 -3.77 3.37
C LEU A 372 13.09 -3.05 4.03
N VAL A 373 11.99 -3.76 4.28
CA VAL A 373 10.81 -3.19 4.95
C VAL A 373 11.15 -2.74 6.38
N GLN A 374 11.97 -3.50 7.11
CA GLN A 374 12.43 -3.14 8.45
C GLN A 374 13.33 -1.91 8.43
N ALA A 375 14.27 -1.82 7.47
CA ALA A 375 15.14 -0.65 7.29
C ALA A 375 14.33 0.60 6.94
N TYR A 376 13.36 0.48 6.01
CA TYR A 376 12.41 1.54 5.69
C TYR A 376 11.66 2.02 6.95
N CYS A 377 11.12 1.09 7.75
CA CYS A 377 10.40 1.45 8.98
C CYS A 377 11.31 2.08 10.03
N GLN A 378 12.55 1.62 10.14
CA GLN A 378 13.52 2.19 11.07
C GLN A 378 13.88 3.62 10.67
N ASN A 379 14.18 3.86 9.38
CA ASN A 379 14.46 5.19 8.87
C ASN A 379 13.27 6.15 9.11
N MET A 380 12.04 5.69 8.85
CA MET A 380 10.83 6.47 9.15
C MET A 380 10.71 6.83 10.64
N ARG A 381 11.13 5.95 11.56
CA ARG A 381 11.14 6.25 13.01
C ARG A 381 12.22 7.27 13.36
N ASP A 382 13.41 7.11 12.80
CA ASP A 382 14.56 7.95 13.10
C ASP A 382 14.37 9.37 12.58
N VAL A 383 13.84 9.51 11.36
CA VAL A 383 13.53 10.81 10.77
C VAL A 383 12.28 11.41 11.42
N GLY A 384 11.28 10.59 11.73
CA GLY A 384 10.08 11.00 12.47
C GLY A 384 9.09 11.88 11.68
N VAL A 385 9.35 12.13 10.38
CA VAL A 385 8.51 12.98 9.53
C VAL A 385 7.74 12.20 8.47
N VAL A 386 6.59 12.76 8.08
CA VAL A 386 5.66 12.21 7.09
C VAL A 386 5.37 13.29 6.05
N TYR A 387 5.56 12.95 4.78
CA TYR A 387 5.29 13.83 3.65
C TYR A 387 3.79 13.86 3.29
N SER A 388 3.37 14.91 2.60
CA SER A 388 1.99 15.03 2.11
C SER A 388 1.62 13.87 1.19
N ALA A 389 0.40 13.36 1.29
CA ALA A 389 -0.09 12.21 0.54
C ALA A 389 -0.26 12.44 -0.98
N ILE A 390 -0.03 13.67 -1.48
CA ILE A 390 0.16 13.89 -2.92
C ILE A 390 1.49 13.32 -3.38
N ASN A 391 2.55 13.41 -2.58
CA ASN A 391 3.86 12.94 -3.01
C ASN A 391 3.92 11.42 -2.86
N ASP A 392 4.43 10.69 -3.85
CA ASP A 392 4.81 9.31 -3.60
C ASP A 392 5.86 9.28 -2.49
N ASP A 393 5.83 8.21 -1.68
CA ASP A 393 6.71 8.05 -0.53
C ASP A 393 8.20 8.05 -0.97
N PRO A 394 8.96 9.13 -0.69
CA PRO A 394 10.33 9.24 -1.16
C PRO A 394 11.24 8.23 -0.46
N PHE A 395 10.90 7.81 0.77
CA PHE A 395 11.66 6.79 1.49
C PHE A 395 11.44 5.42 0.88
N TYR A 396 10.22 5.11 0.45
CA TYR A 396 9.95 3.86 -0.27
C TYR A 396 10.78 3.80 -1.54
N VAL A 397 10.77 4.87 -2.35
CA VAL A 397 11.53 4.92 -3.59
C VAL A 397 13.03 4.78 -3.28
N ALA A 398 13.58 5.53 -2.33
CA ALA A 398 14.99 5.45 -1.95
C ALA A 398 15.41 4.03 -1.49
N TRP A 399 14.63 3.38 -0.62
CA TRP A 399 15.02 2.08 -0.06
C TRP A 399 14.83 0.91 -1.03
N PHE A 400 13.74 0.89 -1.80
CA PHE A 400 13.49 -0.20 -2.76
C PHE A 400 14.25 -0.04 -4.08
N MET A 401 14.91 1.09 -4.28
CA MET A 401 15.94 1.27 -5.30
C MET A 401 17.29 0.61 -4.96
N HIS A 402 17.54 0.30 -3.68
CA HIS A 402 18.78 -0.35 -3.23
C HIS A 402 18.61 -1.84 -2.93
N ALA A 403 17.50 -2.47 -3.38
CA ALA A 403 17.24 -3.89 -3.16
C ALA A 403 18.40 -4.79 -3.64
N ASP A 404 19.08 -4.38 -4.71
CA ASP A 404 20.22 -5.10 -5.30
C ASP A 404 21.52 -4.93 -4.49
N LYS A 405 21.69 -3.83 -3.73
CA LYS A 405 22.91 -3.60 -2.90
C LYS A 405 22.87 -4.32 -1.56
N LEU A 406 21.69 -4.74 -1.11
CA LEU A 406 21.52 -5.49 0.16
C LEU A 406 21.66 -7.01 -0.03
N THR A 407 21.67 -7.51 -1.27
CA THR A 407 21.97 -8.91 -1.58
C THR A 407 23.46 -9.26 -1.54
N ASP A 408 24.35 -8.26 -1.59
CA ASP A 408 25.82 -8.47 -1.61
C ASP A 408 26.50 -8.49 -0.23
N VAL A 409 25.75 -8.36 0.87
CA VAL A 409 26.34 -8.36 2.23
C VAL A 409 26.74 -9.78 2.72
N HIS A 410 26.60 -10.82 1.90
CA HIS A 410 27.11 -12.16 2.24
C HIS A 410 27.91 -12.79 1.10
N GLY A 411 29.14 -12.28 0.94
CA GLY A 411 30.28 -13.02 0.43
C GLY A 411 31.37 -13.12 1.49
N THR A 412 31.16 -13.95 2.52
CA THR A 412 32.20 -14.66 3.29
C THR A 412 31.61 -15.84 4.03
#